data_AF-A0AAD2CWP2-F1
#
_entry.id   AF-A0AAD2CWP2-F1
#
_cell.length_a   1.000
_cell.length_b   1.000
_cell.length_c   1.000
_cell.angle_alpha   90.00
_cell.angle_beta   90.00
_cell.angle_gamma   90.00
#
_symmetry.space_group_name_H-M   'P 1'
#
loop_
_entity.id
_entity.type
_entity.pdbx_description
1 polymer ?
#
loop_
_entity_poly.entity_id
_entity_poly.type
_entity_poly.pdbx_seq_one_letter_code
_entity_poly.pdbx_strand_id
1 'polypeptide(L)'
;MLSSLNSKSFQHLKDRGEEAYPDENCAREIMQLFSIGLHRLNMNGTVQLDEDGKPLPTYGTEDILSFAGVWTSFKQQERRGNYEHEFSRVDPMACHISIAFCLHLLTTSLHIVLECDSCWHDIFPKSDLHGGFIGDGYPLCVNMEKTLLKKRAVYRLLGSRPSPELQEDPASWAADSEIQRLRLDVTSPLFKQLCAAHNSGVGCSFPGKVVLQKDLEYGLFQDAAELKVDTLRTIQAQLDTVPIFYEYIEPICVNHAFFNDPKRVLAGVGRNGEAISMMCADPLQPVATENCCNKASIDSSRVPFGRMNCKYNGERVKFVTNLQRCNSIGMVDLARMLVERSGICSKDIDRIQQRRFLMYRWSRGCCSIHIKVAENGNIASVHDPEPDRQGEKSVPNGLHKGNKNFFKVPWENNAFPSASMGCNDSNEQCILSGSHCICKTSVQESVGFQSANAFSSDVDVAIRSSYLLVSKIRKTLSPLTCDNFDEDNIFALVDSSKQILYRKNMVSAVSVGDVYLFQNPVSFSNFVKPTLWDAYAEMDAAIEHYLHHPSHPPFLATMML
;
A
#
# COMPACT_ATOMS: atom_id res chain seq x y z
N MET A 1 15.54 20.73 16.62
CA MET A 1 15.69 19.42 15.95
C MET A 1 14.27 18.97 15.68
N LEU A 2 13.88 18.68 14.43
CA LEU A 2 12.51 18.24 14.15
C LEU A 2 12.29 16.86 14.77
N SER A 3 11.18 16.68 15.47
CA SER A 3 10.84 15.45 16.17
C SER A 3 10.59 14.25 15.22
N SER A 4 10.17 14.51 13.99
CA SER A 4 9.99 13.47 12.97
C SER A 4 11.29 12.90 12.39
N LEU A 5 12.42 13.59 12.59
CA LEU A 5 13.68 13.20 11.96
C LEU A 5 14.20 11.87 12.53
N ASN A 6 14.34 10.86 11.68
CA ASN A 6 14.66 9.47 12.04
C ASN A 6 13.59 8.76 12.88
N SER A 7 12.35 9.27 12.93
CA SER A 7 11.23 8.51 13.47
C SER A 7 10.99 7.26 12.62
N LYS A 8 10.80 6.11 13.27
CA LYS A 8 10.67 4.80 12.62
C LYS A 8 9.46 4.08 13.18
N SER A 9 8.86 3.23 12.34
CA SER A 9 7.79 2.35 12.77
C SER A 9 8.23 1.40 13.89
N PHE A 10 7.29 1.02 14.75
CA PHE A 10 7.52 0.03 15.80
C PHE A 10 8.10 -1.27 15.21
N GLN A 11 7.58 -1.68 14.06
CA GLN A 11 8.03 -2.89 13.38
C GLN A 11 9.51 -2.84 13.00
N HIS A 12 9.96 -1.70 12.47
CA HIS A 12 11.37 -1.53 12.11
C HIS A 12 12.29 -1.64 13.32
N LEU A 13 11.91 -1.00 14.42
CA LEU A 13 12.68 -0.98 15.66
C LEU A 13 12.74 -2.40 16.25
N LYS A 14 11.63 -3.13 16.21
CA LYS A 14 11.57 -4.51 16.68
C LYS A 14 12.46 -5.45 15.86
N ASP A 15 12.55 -5.26 14.55
CA ASP A 15 13.47 -6.02 13.70
C ASP A 15 14.96 -5.78 14.04
N ARG A 16 15.28 -4.65 14.71
CA ARG A 16 16.62 -4.36 15.25
C ARG A 16 16.81 -4.79 16.71
N GLY A 17 15.77 -5.34 17.35
CA GLY A 17 15.78 -5.72 18.76
C GLY A 17 15.43 -4.58 19.73
N GLU A 18 14.95 -3.44 19.23
CA GLU A 18 14.50 -2.29 20.02
C GLU A 18 12.99 -2.35 20.24
N GLU A 19 12.50 -1.87 21.39
CA GLU A 19 11.07 -1.69 21.67
C GLU A 19 10.77 -0.21 21.86
N ALA A 20 10.47 0.48 20.75
CA ALA A 20 10.09 1.89 20.78
C ALA A 20 8.96 2.15 19.77
N TYR A 21 8.12 3.12 20.10
CA TYR A 21 6.99 3.55 19.29
C TYR A 21 7.37 4.78 18.44
N PRO A 22 6.63 5.06 17.35
CA PRO A 22 6.80 6.28 16.58
C PRO A 22 6.75 7.54 17.44
N ASP A 23 7.56 8.55 17.10
CA ASP A 23 7.55 9.84 17.82
C ASP A 23 6.24 10.60 17.55
N GLU A 24 5.47 10.83 18.61
CA GLU A 24 4.17 11.51 18.55
C GLU A 24 4.27 13.03 18.32
N ASN A 25 5.42 13.64 18.61
CA ASN A 25 5.53 15.10 18.64
C ASN A 25 5.24 15.72 17.27
N CYS A 26 5.64 15.07 16.16
CA CYS A 26 5.35 15.60 14.83
C CYS A 26 3.84 15.57 14.54
N ALA A 27 3.16 14.47 14.86
CA ALA A 27 1.70 14.38 14.73
C ALA A 27 1.01 15.44 15.61
N ARG A 28 1.48 15.62 16.86
CA ARG A 28 0.98 16.65 17.78
C ARG A 28 1.19 18.05 17.22
N GLU A 29 2.39 18.40 16.74
CA GLU A 29 2.70 19.71 16.18
C GLU A 29 1.81 20.02 14.96
N ILE A 30 1.67 19.07 14.02
CA ILE A 30 0.84 19.25 12.83
C ILE A 30 -0.62 19.46 13.21
N MET A 31 -1.18 18.60 14.09
CA MET A 31 -2.58 18.70 14.49
C MET A 31 -2.86 19.92 15.39
N GLN A 32 -1.99 20.19 16.37
CA GLN A 32 -2.18 21.25 17.37
C GLN A 32 -1.90 22.65 16.84
N LEU A 33 -0.79 22.81 16.13
CA LEU A 33 -0.21 24.13 15.85
C LEU A 33 -0.48 24.58 14.42
N PHE A 34 -0.51 23.64 13.46
CA PHE A 34 -0.52 23.98 12.03
C PHE A 34 -1.85 23.72 11.33
N SER A 35 -2.75 22.90 11.91
CA SER A 35 -3.98 22.51 11.23
C SER A 35 -5.26 22.69 12.06
N ILE A 36 -5.66 21.68 12.82
CA ILE A 36 -7.04 21.52 13.33
C ILE A 36 -7.25 22.03 14.77
N GLY A 37 -6.15 22.31 15.49
CA GLY A 37 -6.18 22.84 16.85
C GLY A 37 -6.63 21.83 17.91
N LEU A 38 -6.60 22.24 19.18
CA LEU A 38 -6.93 21.39 20.33
C LEU A 38 -8.44 21.13 20.49
N HIS A 39 -9.27 22.09 20.10
CA HIS A 39 -10.71 22.06 20.35
C HIS A 39 -11.49 22.20 19.04
N ARG A 40 -12.63 21.52 18.97
CA ARG A 40 -13.54 21.63 17.83
C ARG A 40 -14.10 23.03 17.73
N LEU A 41 -14.18 23.54 16.51
CA LEU A 41 -14.66 24.89 16.22
C LEU A 41 -15.96 24.82 15.42
N ASN A 42 -16.87 25.75 15.70
CA ASN A 42 -18.00 26.06 14.84
C ASN A 42 -17.52 26.82 13.59
N MET A 43 -18.36 26.89 12.55
CA MET A 43 -18.02 27.66 11.33
C MET A 43 -17.74 29.14 11.60
N ASN A 44 -18.28 29.70 12.69
CA ASN A 44 -18.01 31.07 13.12
C ASN A 44 -16.72 31.23 13.96
N GLY A 45 -15.93 30.16 14.13
CA GLY A 45 -14.68 30.14 14.89
C GLY A 45 -14.84 30.02 16.41
N THR A 46 -16.06 29.94 16.94
CA THR A 46 -16.28 29.70 18.37
C THR A 46 -16.06 28.24 18.74
N VAL A 47 -15.60 27.97 19.96
CA VAL A 47 -15.37 26.61 20.46
C VAL A 47 -16.68 25.86 20.63
N GLN A 48 -16.74 24.62 20.15
CA GLN A 48 -17.84 23.71 20.42
C GLN A 48 -17.73 23.16 21.84
N LEU A 49 -18.82 23.20 22.57
CA LEU A 49 -18.91 22.73 23.95
C LEU A 49 -19.74 21.45 24.03
N ASP A 50 -19.39 20.57 24.96
CA ASP A 50 -20.19 19.41 25.33
C ASP A 50 -21.40 19.81 26.20
N GLU A 51 -22.18 18.82 26.62
CA GLU A 51 -23.36 19.02 27.48
C GLU A 51 -23.01 19.64 28.84
N ASP A 52 -21.77 19.47 29.31
CA ASP A 52 -21.24 20.03 30.56
C ASP A 52 -20.64 21.44 30.38
N GLY A 53 -20.69 22.00 29.16
CA GLY A 53 -20.12 23.30 28.82
C GLY A 53 -18.59 23.30 28.69
N LYS A 54 -17.95 22.13 28.56
CA LYS A 54 -16.50 22.00 28.36
C LYS A 54 -16.16 21.94 26.86
N PRO A 55 -15.01 22.49 26.44
CA PRO A 55 -14.53 22.37 25.07
C PRO A 55 -14.42 20.92 24.60
N LEU A 56 -15.06 20.61 23.46
CA LEU A 56 -14.91 19.32 22.81
C LEU A 56 -13.50 19.19 22.20
N PRO A 57 -12.72 18.15 22.53
CA PRO A 57 -11.41 17.95 21.92
C PRO A 57 -11.54 17.59 20.44
N THR A 58 -10.60 18.07 19.62
CA THR A 58 -10.57 17.73 18.19
C THR A 58 -10.15 16.27 17.97
N TYR A 59 -9.24 15.77 18.80
CA TYR A 59 -8.67 14.42 18.72
C TYR A 59 -8.27 13.94 20.12
N GLY A 60 -8.08 12.63 20.28
CA GLY A 60 -7.61 11.97 21.50
C GLY A 60 -6.19 11.40 21.38
N THR A 61 -5.74 10.73 22.44
CA THR A 61 -4.40 10.10 22.48
C THR A 61 -4.23 9.01 21.41
N GLU A 62 -5.27 8.19 21.18
CA GLU A 62 -5.23 7.13 20.17
C GLU A 62 -5.06 7.69 18.75
N ASP A 63 -5.69 8.83 18.46
CA ASP A 63 -5.57 9.49 17.16
C ASP A 63 -4.13 9.99 16.96
N ILE A 64 -3.51 10.55 18.01
CA ILE A 64 -2.11 10.98 17.97
C ILE A 64 -1.17 9.81 17.66
N LEU A 65 -1.38 8.67 18.30
CA LEU A 65 -0.59 7.46 18.04
C LEU A 65 -0.78 6.95 16.60
N SER A 66 -2.02 6.94 16.11
CA SER A 66 -2.34 6.57 14.73
C SER A 66 -1.63 7.48 13.72
N PHE A 67 -1.76 8.80 13.87
CA PHE A 67 -1.11 9.77 12.98
C PHE A 67 0.41 9.82 13.16
N ALA A 68 0.97 9.47 14.32
CA ALA A 68 2.42 9.32 14.49
C ALA A 68 2.99 8.25 13.56
N GLY A 69 2.24 7.18 13.28
CA GLY A 69 2.60 6.16 12.30
C GLY A 69 2.70 6.70 10.87
N VAL A 70 1.82 7.63 10.49
CA VAL A 70 1.89 8.32 9.18
C VAL A 70 3.18 9.13 9.05
N TRP A 71 3.67 9.72 10.13
CA TRP A 71 4.83 10.62 10.10
C TRP A 71 6.17 9.92 10.41
N THR A 72 6.32 8.67 9.96
CA THR A 72 7.56 7.89 10.08
C THR A 72 8.40 7.95 8.80
N SER A 73 9.67 7.51 8.86
CA SER A 73 10.61 7.40 7.71
C SER A 73 11.24 8.70 7.21
N PHE A 74 11.11 9.81 7.92
CA PHE A 74 11.77 11.05 7.51
C PHE A 74 13.28 11.02 7.79
N LYS A 75 14.10 11.31 6.79
CA LYS A 75 15.52 11.58 6.97
C LYS A 75 15.92 12.95 6.46
N GLN A 76 17.09 13.37 6.92
CA GLN A 76 17.72 14.55 6.37
C GLN A 76 18.22 14.23 4.96
N GLN A 77 17.90 15.09 3.99
CA GLN A 77 18.51 15.00 2.68
C GLN A 77 20.02 15.18 2.79
N GLU A 78 20.79 14.31 2.14
CA GLU A 78 22.25 14.46 2.09
C GLU A 78 22.64 15.69 1.25
N ARG A 79 23.72 16.37 1.66
CA ARG A 79 24.28 17.53 0.94
C ARG A 79 24.57 17.20 -0.52
N ARG A 80 24.34 18.15 -1.42
CA ARG A 80 24.67 18.03 -2.85
C ARG A 80 26.02 18.70 -3.13
N GLY A 81 27.06 17.89 -3.31
CA GLY A 81 28.45 18.37 -3.44
C GLY A 81 28.75 19.30 -4.62
N ASN A 82 27.83 19.46 -5.58
CA ASN A 82 27.98 20.32 -6.76
C ASN A 82 27.20 21.65 -6.71
N TYR A 83 26.33 21.87 -5.72
CA TYR A 83 25.56 23.11 -5.54
C TYR A 83 25.83 23.77 -4.19
N GLU A 84 26.12 22.98 -3.16
CA GLU A 84 26.25 23.44 -1.79
C GLU A 84 27.75 23.53 -1.43
N HIS A 85 28.28 24.76 -1.40
CA HIS A 85 29.62 25.02 -0.87
C HIS A 85 29.57 24.93 0.66
N GLU A 86 30.70 24.57 1.28
CA GLU A 86 30.90 24.18 2.69
C GLU A 86 30.15 25.00 3.78
N PHE A 87 29.73 26.24 3.48
CA PHE A 87 29.07 27.16 4.43
C PHE A 87 27.78 27.83 3.93
N SER A 88 27.22 27.44 2.78
CA SER A 88 26.02 28.08 2.21
C SER A 88 24.96 27.04 1.86
N ARG A 89 24.03 26.79 2.79
CA ARG A 89 22.79 26.04 2.53
C ARG A 89 21.79 26.99 1.85
N VAL A 90 22.01 27.27 0.57
CA VAL A 90 21.12 28.10 -0.24
C VAL A 90 20.37 27.16 -1.18
N ASP A 91 19.04 27.22 -1.12
CA ASP A 91 18.06 26.77 -2.13
C ASP A 91 17.33 25.41 -2.07
N PRO A 92 16.06 25.40 -2.54
CA PRO A 92 14.96 24.65 -1.95
C PRO A 92 14.31 23.61 -2.88
N MET A 93 15.04 22.93 -3.75
CA MET A 93 14.46 21.86 -4.58
C MET A 93 15.43 20.71 -4.91
N ALA A 94 14.97 19.49 -4.61
CA ALA A 94 15.24 18.18 -5.24
C ALA A 94 16.54 17.35 -4.95
N CYS A 95 16.25 16.08 -4.60
CA CYS A 95 16.90 14.77 -4.88
C CYS A 95 18.45 14.63 -4.94
N HIS A 96 19.02 14.10 -3.84
CA HIS A 96 20.18 13.20 -3.64
C HIS A 96 21.50 13.34 -4.46
N ILE A 97 22.64 13.53 -3.75
CA ILE A 97 23.86 12.67 -3.68
C ILE A 97 24.97 13.35 -2.80
N SER A 98 25.11 12.86 -1.55
CA SER A 98 26.29 12.55 -0.70
C SER A 98 27.52 13.49 -0.47
N ILE A 99 27.72 13.93 0.81
CA ILE A 99 28.86 13.65 1.78
C ILE A 99 29.12 14.79 2.82
N ALA A 100 29.18 14.40 4.11
CA ALA A 100 29.87 14.95 5.31
C ALA A 100 29.53 16.34 5.97
N PHE A 101 29.01 16.24 7.21
CA PHE A 101 29.31 16.91 8.51
C PHE A 101 29.28 18.47 8.76
N CYS A 102 28.50 18.81 9.80
CA CYS A 102 28.53 19.88 10.84
C CYS A 102 28.44 21.43 10.61
N LEU A 103 27.45 21.99 11.35
CA LEU A 103 27.41 23.22 12.17
C LEU A 103 27.30 24.64 11.55
N HIS A 104 26.06 25.13 11.33
CA HIS A 104 25.58 26.37 11.97
C HIS A 104 24.08 26.58 11.76
N LEU A 105 23.42 27.02 12.84
CA LEU A 105 21.99 27.30 12.97
C LEU A 105 21.62 28.67 12.40
N LEU A 106 20.32 28.80 12.10
CA LEU A 106 19.54 30.00 11.78
C LEU A 106 19.46 30.31 10.27
N THR A 107 18.22 30.29 9.76
CA THR A 107 17.76 30.63 8.39
C THR A 107 17.86 29.59 7.26
N THR A 108 17.63 28.30 7.52
CA THR A 108 17.58 27.30 6.42
C THR A 108 16.28 26.51 6.41
N SER A 109 15.52 26.63 5.32
CA SER A 109 14.42 25.72 5.01
C SER A 109 14.99 24.31 4.90
N LEU A 110 14.64 23.45 5.86
CA LEU A 110 15.14 22.09 5.94
C LEU A 110 14.29 21.19 5.04
N HIS A 111 14.86 20.71 3.93
CA HIS A 111 14.24 19.69 3.08
C HIS A 111 14.32 18.33 3.78
N ILE A 112 13.18 17.90 4.29
CA ILE A 112 12.97 16.55 4.79
C ILE A 112 12.56 15.70 3.60
N VAL A 113 13.26 14.59 3.37
CA VAL A 113 12.91 13.63 2.32
C VAL A 113 12.59 12.33 3.02
N LEU A 114 11.53 11.65 2.58
CA LEU A 114 11.28 10.30 3.04
C LEU A 114 12.46 9.42 2.64
N GLU A 115 13.00 8.70 3.62
CA GLU A 115 13.98 7.68 3.34
C GLU A 115 13.36 6.62 2.42
N CYS A 116 14.07 6.28 1.34
CA CYS A 116 13.83 5.13 0.46
C CYS A 116 14.01 3.81 1.22
N ASP A 117 13.38 3.68 2.38
CA ASP A 117 13.27 2.43 3.09
C ASP A 117 11.83 2.27 3.56
N SER A 118 11.02 1.70 2.66
CA SER A 118 9.63 1.28 2.89
C SER A 118 9.44 0.51 4.20
N CYS A 119 10.49 -0.12 4.75
CA CYS A 119 10.42 -0.79 6.04
C CYS A 119 10.54 0.12 7.27
N TRP A 120 10.75 1.43 7.12
CA TRP A 120 10.75 2.40 8.22
C TRP A 120 9.37 2.99 8.42
N HIS A 121 8.53 2.90 7.38
CA HIS A 121 7.18 3.44 7.40
C HIS A 121 6.29 2.50 8.19
N ASP A 122 5.34 3.05 8.91
CA ASP A 122 4.29 2.22 9.48
C ASP A 122 3.40 1.74 8.33
N ILE A 123 3.23 0.44 8.15
CA ILE A 123 2.44 -0.12 7.04
C ILE A 123 1.03 -0.52 7.46
N PHE A 124 0.70 -0.41 8.75
CA PHE A 124 -0.59 -0.83 9.30
C PHE A 124 -1.67 0.22 9.06
N PRO A 125 -2.96 -0.14 9.09
CA PRO A 125 -4.07 0.80 8.95
C PRO A 125 -4.01 1.93 9.99
N LYS A 126 -4.33 3.17 9.57
CA LYS A 126 -4.44 4.33 10.47
C LYS A 126 -5.87 4.82 10.53
N SER A 127 -6.37 5.02 11.74
CA SER A 127 -7.68 5.63 11.96
C SER A 127 -7.67 7.10 11.54
N ASP A 128 -8.78 7.56 11.00
CA ASP A 128 -9.04 8.99 10.76
C ASP A 128 -9.62 9.68 12.02
N LEU A 129 -9.90 10.98 11.94
CA LEU A 129 -10.53 11.75 13.02
C LEU A 129 -12.06 11.66 13.07
N HIS A 130 -12.66 10.87 12.18
CA HIS A 130 -14.11 10.68 12.05
C HIS A 130 -14.57 9.30 12.52
N GLY A 131 -13.65 8.42 12.90
CA GLY A 131 -13.93 7.07 13.39
C GLY A 131 -13.82 5.98 12.32
N GLY A 132 -13.39 6.32 11.10
CA GLY A 132 -13.03 5.40 10.02
C GLY A 132 -11.51 5.30 9.85
N PHE A 133 -11.06 5.12 8.60
CA PHE A 133 -9.64 4.98 8.27
C PHE A 133 -9.18 6.01 7.24
N ILE A 134 -7.91 6.42 7.37
CA ILE A 134 -7.23 7.20 6.34
C ILE A 134 -7.14 6.31 5.10
N GLY A 135 -7.90 6.64 4.06
CA GLY A 135 -7.99 5.81 2.86
C GLY A 135 -9.41 5.43 2.44
N ASP A 136 -10.43 5.58 3.30
CA ASP A 136 -11.82 5.16 3.00
C ASP A 136 -12.43 5.85 1.75
N GLY A 137 -11.81 6.92 1.25
CA GLY A 137 -12.19 7.60 0.01
C GLY A 137 -11.43 7.21 -1.26
N TYR A 138 -10.51 6.26 -1.17
CA TYR A 138 -9.66 5.83 -2.28
C TYR A 138 -10.15 4.50 -2.88
N PRO A 139 -9.86 4.23 -4.16
CA PRO A 139 -10.25 2.97 -4.79
C PRO A 139 -9.47 1.79 -4.19
N LEU A 140 -10.09 0.60 -4.15
CA LEU A 140 -9.42 -0.62 -3.72
C LEU A 140 -8.45 -1.13 -4.79
N CYS A 141 -7.23 -1.49 -4.40
CA CYS A 141 -6.20 -1.98 -5.33
C CYS A 141 -6.61 -3.26 -6.07
N VAL A 142 -7.44 -4.12 -5.45
CA VAL A 142 -8.01 -5.32 -6.10
C VAL A 142 -8.93 -5.00 -7.28
N ASN A 143 -9.61 -3.85 -7.22
CA ASN A 143 -10.55 -3.39 -8.25
C ASN A 143 -9.85 -2.58 -9.35
N MET A 144 -8.57 -2.28 -9.18
CA MET A 144 -7.77 -1.62 -10.21
C MET A 144 -7.39 -2.66 -11.27
N GLU A 145 -8.12 -2.66 -12.38
CA GLU A 145 -7.72 -3.40 -13.58
C GLU A 145 -6.37 -2.90 -14.11
N LYS A 146 -5.77 -3.62 -15.06
CA LYS A 146 -4.44 -3.34 -15.63
C LYS A 146 -4.33 -1.89 -16.15
N THR A 147 -3.92 -0.98 -15.28
CA THR A 147 -3.96 0.48 -15.50
C THR A 147 -2.81 0.99 -16.35
N LEU A 148 -1.75 0.19 -16.51
CA LEU A 148 -0.54 0.60 -17.20
C LEU A 148 -0.76 1.00 -18.67
N LEU A 149 -1.74 0.42 -19.36
CA LEU A 149 -2.05 0.81 -20.76
C LEU A 149 -3.28 1.71 -20.88
N LYS A 150 -3.82 2.19 -19.76
CA LYS A 150 -5.07 2.95 -19.72
C LYS A 150 -4.82 4.45 -19.81
N LYS A 151 -5.85 5.19 -20.22
CA LYS A 151 -5.86 6.65 -20.14
C LYS A 151 -5.47 7.10 -18.72
N ARG A 152 -4.64 8.14 -18.65
CA ARG A 152 -4.04 8.71 -17.44
C ARG A 152 -2.93 7.88 -16.79
N ALA A 153 -2.51 6.74 -17.33
CA ALA A 153 -1.30 6.09 -16.85
C ALA A 153 -0.10 7.04 -16.98
N VAL A 154 0.72 7.11 -15.93
CA VAL A 154 1.82 8.09 -15.81
C VAL A 154 3.15 7.37 -15.83
N TYR A 155 4.05 7.86 -16.67
CA TYR A 155 5.43 7.41 -16.77
C TYR A 155 6.37 8.57 -16.54
N ARG A 156 7.41 8.35 -15.75
CA ARG A 156 8.42 9.36 -15.41
C ARG A 156 9.79 8.93 -15.90
N LEU A 157 10.50 9.84 -16.55
CA LEU A 157 11.83 9.57 -17.10
C LEU A 157 12.86 9.43 -15.97
N LEU A 158 13.63 8.35 -15.99
CA LEU A 158 14.80 8.12 -15.14
C LEU A 158 16.13 8.43 -15.86
N GLY A 159 16.09 8.52 -17.20
CA GLY A 159 17.27 8.72 -18.02
C GLY A 159 18.07 7.43 -18.20
N SER A 160 19.39 7.48 -18.05
CA SER A 160 20.27 6.31 -18.26
C SER A 160 20.35 5.37 -17.05
N ARG A 161 19.84 5.79 -15.88
CA ARG A 161 19.84 4.98 -14.67
C ARG A 161 18.56 4.16 -14.59
N PRO A 162 18.63 2.83 -14.40
CA PRO A 162 17.45 1.97 -14.33
C PRO A 162 16.81 1.90 -12.94
N SER A 163 17.39 2.55 -11.93
CA SER A 163 16.90 2.50 -10.55
C SER A 163 15.64 3.35 -10.40
N PRO A 164 14.50 2.78 -9.96
CA PRO A 164 13.31 3.56 -9.62
C PRO A 164 13.58 4.50 -8.45
N GLU A 165 12.83 5.60 -8.34
CA GLU A 165 12.90 6.48 -7.15
C GLU A 165 11.65 6.40 -6.26
N LEU A 166 10.50 5.94 -6.78
CA LEU A 166 9.27 5.76 -6.00
C LEU A 166 9.06 4.29 -5.57
N GLN A 167 9.89 3.40 -6.09
CA GLN A 167 9.98 2.00 -5.71
C GLN A 167 11.42 1.66 -5.37
N GLU A 168 11.63 0.53 -4.68
CA GLU A 168 12.96 0.14 -4.22
C GLU A 168 13.51 -1.07 -4.98
N ASP A 169 14.71 -0.91 -5.55
CA ASP A 169 15.50 -1.99 -6.12
C ASP A 169 16.83 -2.11 -5.35
N PRO A 170 17.41 -3.31 -5.24
CA PRO A 170 18.78 -3.46 -4.74
C PRO A 170 19.74 -2.58 -5.53
N ALA A 171 20.58 -1.80 -4.83
CA ALA A 171 21.53 -0.89 -5.48
C ALA A 171 22.48 -1.61 -6.47
N SER A 172 22.76 -2.90 -6.23
CA SER A 172 23.54 -3.75 -7.15
C SER A 172 22.91 -3.85 -8.54
N TRP A 173 21.58 -3.79 -8.66
CA TRP A 173 20.89 -4.02 -9.92
C TRP A 173 21.14 -2.93 -10.97
N ALA A 174 21.57 -1.74 -10.55
CA ALA A 174 21.73 -0.61 -11.46
C ALA A 174 22.84 -0.82 -12.49
N ALA A 175 23.94 -1.44 -12.06
CA ALA A 175 25.14 -1.65 -12.89
C ALA A 175 25.24 -3.08 -13.46
N ASP A 176 24.24 -3.92 -13.18
CA ASP A 176 24.33 -5.35 -13.39
C ASP A 176 23.63 -5.79 -14.67
N SER A 177 24.41 -6.28 -15.63
CA SER A 177 23.94 -6.72 -16.94
C SER A 177 23.12 -8.01 -16.91
N GLU A 178 23.20 -8.80 -15.83
CA GLU A 178 22.41 -10.04 -15.70
C GLU A 178 20.98 -9.75 -15.23
N ILE A 179 20.71 -8.52 -14.76
CA ILE A 179 19.36 -8.12 -14.37
C ILE A 179 18.50 -7.96 -15.63
N GLN A 180 17.50 -8.82 -15.74
CA GLN A 180 16.51 -8.77 -16.80
C GLN A 180 15.60 -7.57 -16.60
N ARG A 181 15.64 -6.65 -17.56
CA ARG A 181 14.78 -5.47 -17.63
C ARG A 181 13.68 -5.70 -18.67
N LEU A 182 12.50 -5.15 -18.41
CA LEU A 182 11.44 -5.18 -19.42
C LEU A 182 11.78 -4.19 -20.53
N ARG A 183 12.03 -4.72 -21.73
CA ARG A 183 12.36 -3.94 -22.92
C ARG A 183 11.12 -3.77 -23.79
N LEU A 184 10.83 -2.53 -24.18
CA LEU A 184 9.76 -2.27 -25.14
C LEU A 184 10.28 -2.48 -26.56
N ASP A 185 9.43 -3.08 -27.39
CA ASP A 185 9.63 -3.11 -28.83
C ASP A 185 9.38 -1.71 -29.40
N VAL A 186 10.22 -1.27 -30.35
CA VAL A 186 10.11 0.04 -31.01
C VAL A 186 8.79 0.23 -31.76
N THR A 187 8.14 -0.87 -32.16
CA THR A 187 6.82 -0.89 -32.80
C THR A 187 5.67 -0.73 -31.82
N SER A 188 5.92 -0.91 -30.52
CA SER A 188 4.87 -0.90 -29.51
C SER A 188 4.18 0.47 -29.40
N PRO A 189 2.84 0.51 -29.27
CA PRO A 189 2.09 1.72 -28.95
C PRO A 189 2.66 2.48 -27.75
N LEU A 190 3.05 1.77 -26.69
CA LEU A 190 3.64 2.39 -25.51
C LEU A 190 5.00 3.04 -25.80
N PHE A 191 5.90 2.34 -26.52
CA PHE A 191 7.18 2.94 -26.91
C PHE A 191 6.98 4.22 -27.72
N LYS A 192 6.04 4.23 -28.66
CA LYS A 192 5.75 5.44 -29.47
C LYS A 192 5.35 6.64 -28.60
N GLN A 193 4.57 6.41 -27.53
CA GLN A 193 4.21 7.46 -26.57
C GLN A 193 5.43 7.94 -25.76
N LEU A 194 6.27 7.02 -25.28
CA LEU A 194 7.45 7.36 -24.48
C LEU A 194 8.58 8.00 -25.29
N CYS A 195 8.74 7.58 -26.54
CA CYS A 195 9.71 8.13 -27.48
C CYS A 195 9.36 9.58 -27.86
N ALA A 196 8.06 9.86 -28.06
CA ALA A 196 7.56 11.14 -28.58
C ALA A 196 8.42 11.63 -29.76
N ALA A 197 8.43 10.84 -30.83
CA ALA A 197 9.28 11.07 -31.99
C ALA A 197 9.06 12.47 -32.58
N HIS A 198 10.14 13.10 -33.03
CA HIS A 198 10.07 14.42 -33.68
C HIS A 198 9.25 14.35 -34.98
N ASN A 199 8.68 15.48 -35.41
CA ASN A 199 7.88 15.60 -36.64
C ASN A 199 8.59 15.07 -37.91
N SER A 200 9.93 14.97 -37.89
CA SER A 200 10.76 14.45 -38.98
C SER A 200 10.88 12.92 -39.00
N GLY A 201 10.34 12.20 -38.00
CA GLY A 201 10.40 10.74 -37.88
C GLY A 201 11.76 10.15 -37.50
N VAL A 202 12.78 10.99 -37.29
CA VAL A 202 14.15 10.58 -36.93
C VAL A 202 14.47 11.09 -35.53
N GLY A 203 14.57 10.16 -34.57
CA GLY A 203 14.94 10.45 -33.17
C GLY A 203 13.77 10.60 -32.19
N CYS A 204 13.99 10.17 -30.95
CA CYS A 204 13.07 10.28 -29.82
C CYS A 204 13.44 11.50 -28.96
N SER A 205 12.43 12.23 -28.47
CA SER A 205 12.63 13.37 -27.55
C SER A 205 12.65 12.95 -26.07
N PHE A 206 12.02 11.81 -25.73
CA PHE A 206 11.90 11.26 -24.38
C PHE A 206 11.47 12.30 -23.31
N PRO A 207 10.16 12.65 -23.24
CA PRO A 207 9.66 13.65 -22.29
C PRO A 207 9.87 13.23 -20.82
N GLY A 208 10.20 14.19 -19.96
CA GLY A 208 10.44 13.92 -18.52
C GLY A 208 9.26 13.27 -17.78
N LYS A 209 8.03 13.51 -18.26
CA LYS A 209 6.79 12.89 -17.76
C LYS A 209 5.85 12.67 -18.94
N VAL A 210 5.31 11.46 -19.06
CA VAL A 210 4.34 11.08 -20.09
C VAL A 210 3.05 10.64 -19.41
N VAL A 211 1.93 11.23 -19.81
CA VAL A 211 0.59 10.86 -19.35
C VAL A 211 -0.21 10.40 -20.56
N LEU A 212 -0.68 9.16 -20.52
CA LEU A 212 -1.45 8.58 -21.62
C LEU A 212 -2.79 9.32 -21.80
N GLN A 213 -3.03 9.86 -23.00
CA GLN A 213 -4.25 10.62 -23.28
C GLN A 213 -5.45 9.73 -23.62
N LYS A 214 -5.21 8.47 -23.95
CA LYS A 214 -6.20 7.44 -24.27
C LYS A 214 -5.67 6.07 -23.90
N ASP A 215 -6.56 5.09 -23.87
CA ASP A 215 -6.19 3.69 -23.78
C ASP A 215 -5.31 3.30 -24.99
N LEU A 216 -4.25 2.53 -24.74
CA LEU A 216 -3.39 2.01 -25.78
C LEU A 216 -3.94 0.68 -26.29
N GLU A 217 -4.33 0.68 -27.55
CA GLU A 217 -4.82 -0.50 -28.24
C GLU A 217 -3.66 -1.24 -28.91
N TYR A 218 -3.69 -2.56 -28.80
CA TYR A 218 -2.72 -3.47 -29.41
C TYR A 218 -3.46 -4.39 -30.38
N GLY A 219 -2.78 -4.80 -31.45
CA GLY A 219 -3.36 -5.76 -32.39
C GLY A 219 -3.59 -7.13 -31.75
N LEU A 220 -4.59 -7.89 -32.24
CA LEU A 220 -4.98 -9.20 -31.69
C LEU A 220 -3.84 -10.25 -31.64
N PHE A 221 -2.81 -10.09 -32.48
CA PHE A 221 -1.65 -11.00 -32.54
C PHE A 221 -0.34 -10.33 -32.12
N GLN A 222 -0.40 -9.15 -31.52
CA GLN A 222 0.80 -8.41 -31.16
C GLN A 222 1.43 -9.02 -29.91
N ASP A 223 2.63 -9.59 -30.07
CA ASP A 223 3.38 -10.22 -28.99
C ASP A 223 4.20 -9.21 -28.18
N ALA A 224 3.50 -8.30 -27.49
CA ALA A 224 4.15 -7.22 -26.72
C ALA A 224 4.45 -7.64 -25.27
N ALA A 225 5.62 -7.25 -24.76
CA ALA A 225 6.07 -7.64 -23.42
C ALA A 225 5.18 -7.03 -22.32
N GLU A 226 4.77 -5.78 -22.49
CA GLU A 226 3.88 -5.04 -21.60
C GLU A 226 2.45 -5.61 -21.53
N LEU A 227 2.01 -6.38 -22.54
CA LEU A 227 0.73 -7.09 -22.48
C LEU A 227 0.79 -8.33 -21.59
N LYS A 228 1.97 -8.91 -21.40
CA LYS A 228 2.14 -10.18 -20.68
C LYS A 228 2.28 -10.00 -19.17
N VAL A 229 2.63 -8.80 -18.69
CA VAL A 229 2.92 -8.52 -17.28
C VAL A 229 1.70 -7.94 -16.54
N ASP A 230 1.57 -8.24 -15.24
CA ASP A 230 0.48 -7.69 -14.42
C ASP A 230 0.85 -6.30 -13.86
N THR A 231 2.12 -6.10 -13.54
CA THR A 231 2.65 -4.84 -13.00
C THR A 231 3.82 -4.34 -13.86
N LEU A 232 4.16 -3.06 -13.69
CA LEU A 232 5.35 -2.45 -14.26
C LEU A 232 6.08 -1.65 -13.19
N ARG A 233 7.41 -1.67 -13.26
CA ARG A 233 8.27 -0.91 -12.34
C ARG A 233 9.12 0.06 -13.14
N THR A 234 10.18 -0.48 -13.75
CA THR A 234 11.03 0.25 -14.69
C THR A 234 11.00 -0.40 -16.05
N ILE A 235 11.06 0.45 -17.08
CA ILE A 235 10.85 0.07 -18.47
C ILE A 235 12.02 0.61 -19.27
N GLN A 236 12.64 -0.25 -20.06
CA GLN A 236 13.73 0.10 -20.95
C GLN A 236 13.15 0.46 -22.32
N ALA A 237 13.19 1.75 -22.66
CA ALA A 237 12.96 2.26 -24.00
C ALA A 237 14.32 2.45 -24.68
N GLN A 238 14.59 1.66 -25.71
CA GLN A 238 15.88 1.70 -26.41
C GLN A 238 15.65 1.93 -27.90
N LEU A 239 16.21 3.03 -28.43
CA LEU A 239 16.27 3.31 -29.87
C LEU A 239 17.67 3.01 -30.43
N ASP A 240 18.72 3.40 -29.71
CA ASP A 240 20.13 3.26 -30.11
C ASP A 240 20.93 2.40 -29.10
N THR A 241 22.25 2.59 -28.99
CA THR A 241 23.12 1.85 -28.07
C THR A 241 22.92 2.22 -26.60
N VAL A 242 22.36 3.40 -26.31
CA VAL A 242 22.13 3.87 -24.93
C VAL A 242 20.69 3.58 -24.50
N PRO A 243 20.47 2.77 -23.46
CA PRO A 243 19.14 2.52 -22.94
C PRO A 243 18.63 3.75 -22.17
N ILE A 244 17.36 4.10 -22.41
CA ILE A 244 16.62 5.09 -21.62
C ILE A 244 15.57 4.36 -20.78
N PHE A 245 15.45 4.75 -19.51
CA PHE A 245 14.55 4.14 -18.56
C PHE A 245 13.42 5.08 -18.17
N TYR A 246 12.22 4.52 -18.07
CA TYR A 246 11.05 5.14 -17.45
C TYR A 246 10.60 4.34 -16.25
N GLU A 247 10.12 5.02 -15.23
CA GLU A 247 9.40 4.45 -14.10
C GLU A 247 7.89 4.59 -14.34
N TYR A 248 7.14 3.52 -14.11
CA TYR A 248 5.67 3.57 -14.09
C TYR A 248 5.20 3.97 -12.68
N ILE A 249 4.35 5.00 -12.61
CA ILE A 249 3.75 5.44 -11.35
C ILE A 249 2.39 4.76 -11.22
N GLU A 250 2.29 3.84 -10.26
CA GLU A 250 1.04 3.13 -9.97
C GLU A 250 -0.03 4.14 -9.49
N PRO A 251 -1.29 4.04 -9.94
CA PRO A 251 -2.35 4.90 -9.42
C PRO A 251 -2.57 4.62 -7.92
N ILE A 252 -2.88 5.66 -7.16
CA ILE A 252 -3.13 5.56 -5.73
C ILE A 252 -4.37 4.70 -5.49
N CYS A 253 -4.24 3.73 -4.60
CA CYS A 253 -5.31 2.84 -4.16
C CYS A 253 -5.02 2.37 -2.73
N VAL A 254 -6.02 1.74 -2.10
CA VAL A 254 -5.90 1.18 -0.75
C VAL A 254 -6.20 -0.31 -0.73
N ASN A 255 -5.69 -0.98 0.29
CA ASN A 255 -5.78 -2.42 0.50
C ASN A 255 -6.62 -2.69 1.74
N HIS A 256 -7.51 -3.68 1.69
CA HIS A 256 -8.10 -4.22 2.91
C HIS A 256 -7.04 -4.97 3.73
N ALA A 257 -7.05 -4.76 5.05
CA ALA A 257 -6.17 -5.48 5.97
C ALA A 257 -6.53 -6.97 6.09
N PHE A 258 -7.82 -7.31 5.90
CA PHE A 258 -8.35 -8.67 5.93
C PHE A 258 -9.04 -9.00 4.61
N PHE A 259 -8.87 -10.23 4.13
CA PHE A 259 -9.43 -10.68 2.85
C PHE A 259 -9.67 -12.19 2.87
N ASN A 260 -10.58 -12.63 2.00
CA ASN A 260 -10.97 -14.04 1.89
C ASN A 260 -9.97 -14.84 1.01
N ASP A 261 -9.89 -16.15 1.28
CA ASP A 261 -8.98 -17.10 0.62
C ASP A 261 -7.49 -16.67 0.54
N PRO A 262 -6.88 -16.21 1.65
CA PRO A 262 -5.49 -15.81 1.66
C PRO A 262 -4.57 -16.96 1.24
N LYS A 263 -3.62 -16.68 0.33
CA LYS A 263 -2.59 -17.64 -0.08
C LYS A 263 -1.27 -17.35 0.60
N ARG A 264 -0.48 -18.40 0.82
CA ARG A 264 0.85 -18.25 1.41
C ARG A 264 1.85 -17.73 0.38
N VAL A 265 2.63 -16.73 0.79
CA VAL A 265 3.83 -16.29 0.07
C VAL A 265 5.09 -16.62 0.87
N LEU A 266 6.17 -16.89 0.16
CA LEU A 266 7.46 -17.30 0.72
C LEU A 266 8.56 -16.34 0.24
N ALA A 267 9.48 -15.95 1.11
CA ALA A 267 10.64 -15.14 0.74
C ALA A 267 11.94 -15.58 1.41
N GLY A 268 13.02 -15.37 0.65
CA GLY A 268 14.41 -15.66 0.99
C GLY A 268 14.72 -17.14 1.25
N VAL A 269 16.01 -17.49 1.22
CA VAL A 269 16.49 -18.87 1.32
C VAL A 269 17.38 -19.03 2.54
N GLY A 270 16.92 -19.85 3.48
CA GLY A 270 17.68 -20.30 4.64
C GLY A 270 18.77 -21.30 4.26
N ARG A 271 19.51 -21.81 5.24
CA ARG A 271 20.69 -22.66 5.00
C ARG A 271 20.32 -23.96 4.31
N ASN A 272 19.13 -24.51 4.58
CA ASN A 272 18.71 -25.79 4.06
C ASN A 272 17.61 -25.67 2.99
N GLY A 273 17.33 -24.45 2.49
CA GLY A 273 16.28 -24.19 1.49
C GLY A 273 14.91 -23.79 2.07
N GLU A 274 14.81 -23.66 3.39
CA GLU A 274 13.64 -23.12 4.08
C GLU A 274 13.42 -21.64 3.76
N ALA A 275 12.16 -21.19 3.80
CA ALA A 275 11.86 -19.77 3.65
C ALA A 275 12.22 -19.03 4.94
N ILE A 276 12.95 -17.91 4.82
CA ILE A 276 13.28 -17.06 5.97
C ILE A 276 12.15 -16.12 6.34
N SER A 277 11.17 -15.92 5.45
CA SER A 277 9.93 -15.24 5.76
C SER A 277 8.75 -15.85 5.00
N MET A 278 7.60 -15.91 5.64
CA MET A 278 6.34 -16.37 5.06
C MET A 278 5.17 -15.65 5.69
N MET A 279 4.15 -15.33 4.89
CA MET A 279 2.94 -14.66 5.37
C MET A 279 1.76 -14.88 4.42
N CYS A 280 0.58 -14.39 4.81
CA CYS A 280 -0.61 -14.36 3.96
C CYS A 280 -0.55 -13.21 2.96
N ALA A 281 -1.06 -13.46 1.75
CA ALA A 281 -1.18 -12.49 0.68
C ALA A 281 -2.52 -12.66 -0.05
N ASP A 282 -3.08 -11.56 -0.52
CA ASP A 282 -4.32 -11.54 -1.31
C ASP A 282 -4.03 -12.09 -2.72
N PRO A 283 -4.63 -13.23 -3.13
CA PRO A 283 -4.37 -13.83 -4.43
C PRO A 283 -4.82 -12.97 -5.62
N LEU A 284 -5.72 -12.00 -5.40
CA LEU A 284 -6.24 -11.11 -6.43
C LEU A 284 -5.27 -9.98 -6.79
N GLN A 285 -4.28 -9.71 -5.93
CA GLN A 285 -3.31 -8.65 -6.14
C GLN A 285 -1.97 -9.17 -6.67
N PRO A 286 -1.27 -8.39 -7.52
CA PRO A 286 0.06 -8.74 -8.01
C PRO A 286 1.16 -8.38 -7.01
N VAL A 287 1.26 -9.15 -5.92
CA VAL A 287 2.18 -8.86 -4.79
C VAL A 287 3.41 -9.76 -4.71
N ALA A 288 3.36 -10.93 -5.34
CA ALA A 288 4.45 -11.90 -5.33
C ALA A 288 4.81 -12.38 -6.74
N THR A 289 6.02 -12.87 -6.89
CA THR A 289 6.55 -13.38 -8.16
C THR A 289 6.17 -14.85 -8.38
N GLU A 290 6.41 -15.35 -9.59
CA GLU A 290 6.12 -16.75 -9.93
C GLU A 290 7.01 -17.73 -9.17
N ASN A 291 6.49 -18.94 -8.95
CA ASN A 291 7.23 -19.99 -8.28
C ASN A 291 6.80 -21.37 -8.78
N CYS A 292 7.51 -21.88 -9.78
CA CYS A 292 7.15 -23.10 -10.47
C CYS A 292 8.05 -24.27 -10.09
N CYS A 293 7.45 -25.43 -9.79
CA CYS A 293 8.14 -26.68 -9.49
C CYS A 293 7.99 -27.70 -10.62
N ASN A 294 8.99 -28.55 -10.78
CA ASN A 294 8.92 -29.68 -11.72
C ASN A 294 7.96 -30.76 -11.19
N LYS A 295 7.00 -31.20 -12.03
CA LYS A 295 6.05 -32.28 -11.71
C LYS A 295 6.74 -33.60 -11.38
N ALA A 296 7.85 -33.92 -12.04
CA ALA A 296 8.59 -35.17 -11.84
C ALA A 296 9.18 -35.31 -10.42
N SER A 297 9.32 -34.19 -9.70
CA SER A 297 9.83 -34.18 -8.33
C SER A 297 8.79 -34.62 -7.29
N ILE A 298 7.50 -34.60 -7.63
CA ILE A 298 6.39 -34.97 -6.74
C ILE A 298 6.46 -36.46 -6.36
N ASP A 299 6.92 -37.31 -7.27
CA ASP A 299 6.94 -38.77 -7.11
C ASP A 299 8.13 -39.29 -6.27
N SER A 300 9.05 -38.39 -5.90
CA SER A 300 10.38 -38.78 -5.39
C SER A 300 10.51 -38.78 -3.86
N SER A 301 9.44 -38.60 -3.09
CA SER A 301 9.46 -38.35 -1.63
C SER A 301 10.31 -37.13 -1.19
N ARG A 302 10.91 -36.37 -2.13
CA ARG A 302 11.69 -35.16 -1.89
C ARG A 302 10.83 -33.93 -2.14
N VAL A 303 10.96 -32.93 -1.26
CA VAL A 303 10.28 -31.64 -1.44
C VAL A 303 10.91 -30.92 -2.64
N PRO A 304 10.13 -30.54 -3.66
CA PRO A 304 10.64 -29.89 -4.85
C PRO A 304 11.08 -28.46 -4.58
N PHE A 305 12.02 -28.00 -5.39
CA PHE A 305 12.50 -26.63 -5.40
C PHE A 305 11.66 -25.78 -6.37
N GLY A 306 11.19 -24.64 -5.87
CA GLY A 306 10.47 -23.64 -6.66
C GLY A 306 11.44 -22.74 -7.43
N ARG A 307 11.24 -22.67 -8.76
CA ARG A 307 12.02 -21.83 -9.67
C ARG A 307 11.29 -20.55 -9.99
N MET A 308 12.02 -19.44 -9.99
CA MET A 308 11.50 -18.13 -10.36
C MET A 308 11.68 -17.86 -11.85
N ASN A 309 10.57 -17.94 -12.58
CA ASN A 309 10.50 -17.51 -13.95
C ASN A 309 9.80 -16.15 -13.95
N CYS A 310 10.40 -15.13 -14.53
CA CYS A 310 9.75 -13.83 -14.61
C CYS A 310 10.14 -13.12 -15.91
N LYS A 311 9.39 -12.10 -16.28
CA LYS A 311 9.59 -11.25 -17.46
C LYS A 311 10.59 -10.14 -17.21
N TYR A 312 10.78 -9.72 -15.96
CA TYR A 312 11.80 -8.76 -15.53
C TYR A 312 12.03 -8.87 -14.01
N ASN A 313 13.26 -8.67 -13.54
CA ASN A 313 13.57 -8.79 -12.12
C ASN A 313 12.69 -7.86 -11.27
N GLY A 314 12.10 -8.41 -10.21
CA GLY A 314 11.13 -7.71 -9.37
C GLY A 314 9.69 -7.69 -9.93
N GLU A 315 9.40 -8.44 -11.00
CA GLU A 315 8.02 -8.67 -11.46
C GLU A 315 7.19 -9.35 -10.37
N ARG A 316 5.99 -8.80 -10.18
CA ARG A 316 4.96 -9.36 -9.32
C ARG A 316 3.71 -9.63 -10.15
N VAL A 317 3.09 -10.75 -9.88
CA VAL A 317 1.97 -11.30 -10.64
C VAL A 317 0.85 -11.70 -9.68
N LYS A 318 -0.38 -11.75 -10.18
CA LYS A 318 -1.50 -12.32 -9.42
C LYS A 318 -1.30 -13.83 -9.24
N PHE A 319 -1.95 -14.41 -8.23
CA PHE A 319 -1.84 -15.86 -7.99
C PHE A 319 -2.33 -16.68 -9.19
N VAL A 320 -3.41 -16.25 -9.83
CA VAL A 320 -3.94 -16.90 -11.06
C VAL A 320 -2.92 -16.86 -12.20
N THR A 321 -2.23 -15.74 -12.40
CA THR A 321 -1.19 -15.58 -13.41
C THR A 321 -0.03 -16.54 -13.16
N ASN A 322 0.41 -16.68 -11.91
CA ASN A 322 1.42 -17.68 -11.52
C ASN A 322 0.99 -19.11 -11.88
N LEU A 323 -0.24 -19.51 -11.53
CA LEU A 323 -0.75 -20.84 -11.88
C LEU A 323 -0.78 -21.08 -13.39
N GLN A 324 -1.26 -20.12 -14.17
CA GLN A 324 -1.31 -20.20 -15.63
C GLN A 324 0.08 -20.30 -16.24
N ARG A 325 1.03 -19.47 -15.80
CA ARG A 325 2.41 -19.47 -16.30
C ARG A 325 3.14 -20.77 -15.96
N CYS A 326 3.03 -21.28 -14.73
CA CYS A 326 3.62 -22.58 -14.38
C CYS A 326 3.05 -23.72 -15.24
N ASN A 327 1.73 -23.76 -15.46
CA ASN A 327 1.10 -24.77 -16.31
C ASN A 327 1.57 -24.68 -17.77
N SER A 328 1.77 -23.46 -18.29
CA SER A 328 2.19 -23.23 -19.68
C SER A 328 3.57 -23.82 -20.01
N ILE A 329 4.45 -23.96 -19.01
CA ILE A 329 5.78 -24.56 -19.15
C ILE A 329 5.83 -26.02 -18.65
N GLY A 330 4.66 -26.64 -18.42
CA GLY A 330 4.55 -28.02 -17.94
C GLY A 330 4.93 -28.22 -16.47
N MET A 331 5.14 -27.14 -15.72
CA MET A 331 5.45 -27.14 -14.28
C MET A 331 4.17 -26.95 -13.45
N VAL A 332 4.31 -26.96 -12.12
CA VAL A 332 3.20 -26.73 -11.18
C VAL A 332 3.63 -25.88 -10.00
N ASP A 333 2.69 -25.13 -9.44
CA ASP A 333 2.80 -24.61 -8.08
C ASP A 333 2.37 -25.69 -7.07
N LEU A 334 3.02 -25.76 -5.92
CA LEU A 334 2.79 -26.73 -4.85
C LEU A 334 2.67 -26.06 -3.48
N ALA A 335 1.85 -26.68 -2.62
CA ALA A 335 1.66 -26.22 -1.25
C ALA A 335 2.89 -26.45 -0.36
N ARG A 336 3.70 -27.47 -0.65
CA ARG A 336 4.96 -27.72 0.06
C ARG A 336 6.10 -27.72 -0.96
N MET A 337 6.91 -26.67 -0.91
CA MET A 337 8.09 -26.52 -1.74
C MET A 337 9.20 -25.79 -1.00
N LEU A 338 10.44 -26.06 -1.40
CA LEU A 338 11.62 -25.33 -0.93
C LEU A 338 11.88 -24.13 -1.81
N VAL A 339 12.48 -23.11 -1.19
CA VAL A 339 12.87 -21.89 -1.88
C VAL A 339 14.26 -22.13 -2.49
N GLU A 340 14.40 -22.01 -3.81
CA GLU A 340 15.68 -22.18 -4.50
C GLU A 340 16.23 -20.86 -5.03
N ARG A 341 17.55 -20.80 -5.20
CA ARG A 341 18.28 -19.71 -5.86
C ARG A 341 18.39 -19.96 -7.37
N SER A 342 17.30 -20.38 -8.00
CA SER A 342 17.29 -20.80 -9.40
C SER A 342 16.15 -20.15 -10.19
N GLY A 343 16.36 -20.06 -11.50
CA GLY A 343 15.44 -19.41 -12.42
C GLY A 343 16.01 -18.10 -12.97
N ILE A 344 15.30 -17.52 -13.92
CA ILE A 344 15.74 -16.33 -14.67
C ILE A 344 15.92 -15.13 -13.75
N CYS A 345 15.11 -15.05 -12.69
CA CYS A 345 15.02 -13.87 -11.83
C CYS A 345 15.44 -14.10 -10.39
N SER A 346 16.23 -15.15 -10.13
CA SER A 346 16.64 -15.54 -8.77
C SER A 346 17.80 -14.71 -8.22
N LYS A 347 18.32 -13.73 -8.96
CA LYS A 347 19.46 -12.92 -8.54
C LYS A 347 19.11 -12.05 -7.34
N ASP A 348 20.04 -11.97 -6.38
CA ASP A 348 19.93 -11.23 -5.11
C ASP A 348 18.74 -11.65 -4.21
N ILE A 349 18.21 -12.86 -4.38
CA ILE A 349 17.07 -13.34 -3.59
C ILE A 349 17.38 -13.66 -2.12
N ASP A 350 18.65 -13.59 -1.75
CA ASP A 350 19.20 -14.20 -0.54
C ASP A 350 19.96 -13.23 0.35
N ARG A 351 19.87 -11.92 0.13
CA ARG A 351 20.60 -10.98 0.97
C ARG A 351 19.98 -10.95 2.37
N ILE A 352 20.34 -11.96 3.18
CA ILE A 352 19.97 -12.19 4.59
C ILE A 352 20.22 -10.93 5.45
N GLN A 353 21.14 -10.07 5.02
CA GLN A 353 21.46 -8.82 5.71
C GLN A 353 20.46 -7.68 5.43
N GLN A 354 19.57 -7.79 4.44
CA GLN A 354 18.64 -6.74 4.06
C GLN A 354 17.24 -7.32 3.85
N ARG A 355 16.52 -7.58 4.97
CA ARG A 355 15.07 -7.92 4.97
C ARG A 355 14.21 -6.95 4.13
N ARG A 356 14.76 -5.77 3.81
CA ARG A 356 14.21 -4.71 2.95
C ARG A 356 13.86 -5.18 1.52
N PHE A 357 14.63 -6.11 0.93
CA PHE A 357 14.48 -6.52 -0.48
C PHE A 357 13.92 -7.94 -0.66
N LEU A 358 13.22 -8.46 0.34
CA LEU A 358 12.67 -9.80 0.27
C LEU A 358 11.60 -9.90 -0.82
N MET A 359 11.98 -10.50 -1.94
CA MET A 359 11.05 -10.82 -3.02
C MET A 359 10.23 -12.05 -2.63
N TYR A 360 8.96 -11.82 -2.35
CA TYR A 360 7.97 -12.86 -2.10
C TYR A 360 7.61 -13.59 -3.37
N ARG A 361 7.36 -14.90 -3.22
CA ARG A 361 6.95 -15.82 -4.28
C ARG A 361 5.69 -16.54 -3.87
N TRP A 362 4.85 -16.84 -4.85
CA TRP A 362 3.61 -17.58 -4.60
C TRP A 362 3.86 -19.02 -4.14
N SER A 363 2.89 -19.55 -3.41
CA SER A 363 2.77 -20.97 -3.07
C SER A 363 1.29 -21.30 -2.88
N ARG A 364 0.90 -22.52 -3.24
CA ARG A 364 -0.43 -23.09 -2.98
C ARG A 364 -0.71 -23.42 -1.51
N GLY A 365 0.23 -23.14 -0.61
CA GLY A 365 0.04 -23.38 0.83
C GLY A 365 -1.11 -22.52 1.36
N CYS A 366 -1.93 -23.09 2.23
CA CYS A 366 -2.98 -22.34 2.89
C CYS A 366 -2.38 -21.29 3.83
N CYS A 367 -3.14 -20.23 4.07
CA CYS A 367 -2.84 -19.23 5.08
C CYS A 367 -4.14 -18.86 5.80
N SER A 368 -4.03 -18.33 7.01
CA SER A 368 -5.17 -17.78 7.73
C SER A 368 -4.77 -16.47 8.39
N ILE A 369 -5.66 -15.48 8.35
CA ILE A 369 -5.43 -14.20 9.03
C ILE A 369 -6.26 -14.24 10.30
N HIS A 370 -5.57 -14.16 11.43
CA HIS A 370 -6.17 -14.04 12.75
C HIS A 370 -6.01 -12.59 13.23
N ILE A 371 -6.77 -12.24 14.27
CA ILE A 371 -6.55 -11.01 15.01
C ILE A 371 -6.11 -11.34 16.42
N LYS A 372 -5.34 -10.43 17.00
CA LYS A 372 -5.09 -10.39 18.43
C LYS A 372 -5.76 -9.16 19.02
N VAL A 373 -6.68 -9.36 19.96
CA VAL A 373 -7.47 -8.30 20.58
C VAL A 373 -6.89 -7.97 21.96
N ALA A 374 -6.65 -6.68 22.20
CA ALA A 374 -6.25 -6.14 23.50
C ALA A 374 -7.48 -5.80 24.37
N GLU A 375 -7.26 -5.60 25.67
CA GLU A 375 -8.36 -5.29 26.61
C GLU A 375 -9.06 -3.95 26.34
N ASN A 376 -8.41 -3.04 25.63
CA ASN A 376 -9.02 -1.78 25.18
C ASN A 376 -9.78 -1.90 23.84
N GLY A 377 -9.86 -3.11 23.27
CA GLY A 377 -10.50 -3.37 21.97
C GLY A 377 -9.61 -3.12 20.76
N ASN A 378 -8.39 -2.58 20.92
CA ASN A 378 -7.46 -2.45 19.79
C ASN A 378 -7.04 -3.84 19.29
N ILE A 379 -6.80 -3.96 17.99
CA ILE A 379 -6.44 -5.23 17.36
C ILE A 379 -5.05 -5.17 16.72
N ALA A 380 -4.41 -6.32 16.63
CA ALA A 380 -3.21 -6.52 15.83
C ALA A 380 -3.44 -7.67 14.84
N SER A 381 -2.99 -7.51 13.60
CA SER A 381 -3.08 -8.57 12.59
C SER A 381 -2.07 -9.68 12.90
N VAL A 382 -2.50 -10.93 12.77
CA VAL A 382 -1.68 -12.12 12.98
C VAL A 382 -1.80 -13.03 11.77
N HIS A 383 -0.74 -13.16 10.99
CA HIS A 383 -0.72 -14.08 9.85
C HIS A 383 -0.31 -15.48 10.32
N ASP A 384 -1.09 -16.49 9.95
CA ASP A 384 -0.87 -17.90 10.29
C ASP A 384 -0.74 -18.75 9.01
N PRO A 385 0.43 -18.72 8.33
CA PRO A 385 0.68 -19.56 7.16
C PRO A 385 0.84 -21.04 7.55
N GLU A 386 0.57 -21.94 6.60
CA GLU A 386 1.03 -23.32 6.71
C GLU A 386 2.54 -23.38 6.97
N PRO A 387 3.01 -24.21 7.93
CA PRO A 387 4.42 -24.28 8.28
C PRO A 387 5.28 -24.80 7.13
N ASP A 388 6.59 -24.56 7.26
CA ASP A 388 7.57 -25.19 6.40
C ASP A 388 7.73 -26.69 6.71
N ARG A 389 8.68 -27.36 6.06
CA ARG A 389 8.96 -28.78 6.28
C ARG A 389 9.42 -29.12 7.71
N GLN A 390 9.92 -28.15 8.47
CA GLN A 390 10.41 -28.31 9.84
C GLN A 390 9.29 -28.06 10.86
N GLY A 391 8.09 -27.67 10.42
CA GLY A 391 7.00 -27.27 11.29
C GLY A 391 7.11 -25.80 11.74
N GLU A 392 8.07 -25.05 11.22
CA GLU A 392 8.35 -23.67 11.62
C GLU A 392 7.55 -22.67 10.77
N LYS A 393 7.12 -21.58 11.41
CA LYS A 393 6.41 -20.47 10.78
C LYS A 393 7.23 -19.19 10.92
N SER A 394 8.03 -18.87 9.91
CA SER A 394 8.85 -17.65 9.92
C SER A 394 8.03 -16.42 9.51
N VAL A 395 7.11 -15.98 10.38
CA VAL A 395 6.26 -14.81 10.12
C VAL A 395 7.00 -13.52 10.48
N PRO A 396 6.90 -12.42 9.69
CA PRO A 396 7.49 -11.13 10.06
C PRO A 396 7.09 -10.70 11.47
N ASN A 397 7.98 -9.99 12.19
CA ASN A 397 7.72 -9.57 13.57
C ASN A 397 6.47 -8.70 13.68
N GLY A 398 6.03 -8.07 12.59
CA GLY A 398 4.87 -7.20 12.61
C GLY A 398 3.54 -7.95 12.62
N LEU A 399 3.57 -9.20 12.18
CA LEU A 399 2.40 -10.04 11.92
C LEU A 399 2.46 -11.37 12.68
N HIS A 400 3.54 -11.64 13.41
CA HIS A 400 3.62 -12.84 14.26
C HIS A 400 2.69 -12.72 15.48
N LYS A 401 2.30 -13.85 16.09
CA LYS A 401 1.38 -13.89 17.25
C LYS A 401 1.75 -12.97 18.44
N GLY A 402 3.04 -12.72 18.64
CA GLY A 402 3.57 -11.90 19.73
C GLY A 402 3.69 -10.41 19.42
N ASN A 403 3.28 -9.95 18.22
CA ASN A 403 3.51 -8.58 17.79
C ASN A 403 2.78 -7.55 18.66
N LYS A 404 3.28 -6.32 18.76
CA LYS A 404 2.64 -5.25 19.55
C LYS A 404 2.10 -4.12 18.66
N ASN A 405 1.88 -4.39 17.36
CA ASN A 405 1.34 -3.41 16.42
C ASN A 405 -0.19 -3.38 16.52
N PHE A 406 -0.67 -2.81 17.61
CA PHE A 406 -2.11 -2.62 17.82
C PHE A 406 -2.57 -1.35 17.12
N PHE A 407 -3.70 -1.43 16.43
CA PHE A 407 -4.42 -0.30 15.87
C PHE A 407 -5.90 -0.39 16.25
N LYS A 408 -6.55 0.77 16.29
CA LYS A 408 -7.96 0.90 16.68
C LYS A 408 -8.86 0.46 15.53
N VAL A 409 -9.96 -0.21 15.86
CA VAL A 409 -11.03 -0.54 14.92
C VAL A 409 -12.39 -0.18 15.51
N PRO A 410 -13.35 0.28 14.68
CA PRO A 410 -14.71 0.53 15.12
C PRO A 410 -15.47 -0.79 15.22
N TRP A 411 -15.61 -1.31 16.44
CA TRP A 411 -16.42 -2.49 16.73
C TRP A 411 -17.91 -2.15 16.67
N GLU A 412 -18.69 -3.05 16.08
CA GLU A 412 -20.14 -2.96 16.10
C GLU A 412 -20.64 -3.08 17.54
N ASN A 413 -21.54 -2.16 17.94
CA ASN A 413 -22.10 -2.08 19.30
C ASN A 413 -21.06 -1.96 20.44
N ASN A 414 -19.82 -1.57 20.13
CA ASN A 414 -18.69 -1.57 21.08
C ASN A 414 -18.45 -2.94 21.76
N ALA A 415 -18.78 -4.03 21.08
CA ALA A 415 -18.62 -5.39 21.57
C ALA A 415 -17.40 -6.06 20.93
N PHE A 416 -16.52 -6.62 21.77
CA PHE A 416 -15.31 -7.32 21.32
C PHE A 416 -14.91 -8.44 22.30
N PRO A 417 -14.17 -9.45 21.84
CA PRO A 417 -13.69 -10.53 22.72
C PRO A 417 -12.64 -9.97 23.69
N SER A 418 -12.95 -10.01 24.98
CA SER A 418 -12.04 -9.59 26.06
C SER A 418 -11.43 -10.80 26.76
N ALA A 419 -10.13 -10.73 27.04
CA ALA A 419 -9.38 -11.78 27.72
C ALA A 419 -9.88 -11.95 29.17
N SER A 420 -10.27 -10.86 29.83
CA SER A 420 -10.90 -10.89 31.16
C SER A 420 -12.19 -11.70 31.22
N MET A 421 -12.92 -11.80 30.10
CA MET A 421 -14.13 -12.61 29.96
C MET A 421 -13.86 -13.96 29.28
N GLY A 422 -12.60 -14.43 29.24
CA GLY A 422 -12.24 -15.70 28.63
C GLY A 422 -12.41 -15.72 27.10
N CYS A 423 -12.35 -14.56 26.45
CA CYS A 423 -12.56 -14.37 25.01
C CYS A 423 -13.96 -14.71 24.48
N ASN A 424 -14.92 -15.04 25.35
CA ASN A 424 -16.36 -15.25 25.10
C ASN A 424 -16.69 -15.59 23.65
N ASP A 425 -16.30 -16.80 23.22
CA ASP A 425 -16.61 -17.34 21.91
C ASP A 425 -17.31 -18.69 22.07
N SER A 426 -18.53 -18.78 21.53
CA SER A 426 -19.36 -19.98 21.52
C SER A 426 -18.80 -21.12 20.68
N ASN A 427 -17.85 -20.86 19.77
CA ASN A 427 -17.37 -21.79 18.75
C ASN A 427 -15.86 -22.13 18.84
N GLU A 428 -15.17 -21.80 19.95
CA GLU A 428 -13.72 -22.04 20.14
C GLU A 428 -12.81 -21.45 19.02
N GLN A 429 -13.26 -20.42 18.30
CA GLN A 429 -12.47 -19.74 17.27
C GLN A 429 -11.50 -18.70 17.86
N CYS A 430 -11.74 -18.26 19.09
CA CYS A 430 -10.89 -17.40 19.90
C CYS A 430 -10.15 -18.20 20.99
N ILE A 431 -8.84 -17.99 21.10
CA ILE A 431 -7.97 -18.63 22.09
C ILE A 431 -7.39 -17.55 23.00
N LEU A 432 -7.49 -17.77 24.32
CA LEU A 432 -6.87 -16.92 25.32
C LEU A 432 -5.34 -17.06 25.27
N SER A 433 -4.63 -15.94 25.12
CA SER A 433 -3.17 -15.87 25.07
C SER A 433 -2.67 -14.76 25.99
N GLY A 434 -2.49 -15.10 27.27
CA GLY A 434 -2.14 -14.11 28.30
C GLY A 434 -3.28 -13.13 28.54
N SER A 435 -3.02 -11.83 28.33
CA SER A 435 -3.99 -10.74 28.43
C SER A 435 -4.65 -10.38 27.08
N HIS A 436 -4.64 -11.31 26.12
CA HIS A 436 -5.13 -11.06 24.76
C HIS A 436 -5.95 -12.24 24.26
N CYS A 437 -6.86 -11.96 23.32
CA CYS A 437 -7.60 -12.98 22.59
C CYS A 437 -7.05 -13.11 21.17
N ILE A 438 -6.67 -14.31 20.74
CA ILE A 438 -6.28 -14.58 19.36
C ILE A 438 -7.44 -15.30 18.68
N CYS A 439 -8.06 -14.64 17.70
CA CYS A 439 -9.28 -15.12 17.07
C CYS A 439 -9.11 -15.31 15.56
N LYS A 440 -9.75 -16.35 15.02
CA LYS A 440 -9.91 -16.47 13.57
C LYS A 440 -10.81 -15.36 13.03
N THR A 441 -10.57 -14.98 11.78
CA THR A 441 -11.39 -13.98 11.10
C THR A 441 -11.94 -14.51 9.78
N SER A 442 -13.07 -13.94 9.37
CA SER A 442 -13.62 -14.06 8.02
C SER A 442 -14.11 -12.70 7.55
N VAL A 443 -14.10 -12.44 6.25
CA VAL A 443 -14.58 -11.18 5.69
C VAL A 443 -15.96 -11.38 5.08
N GLN A 444 -16.90 -10.53 5.49
CA GLN A 444 -18.24 -10.46 4.95
C GLN A 444 -18.38 -9.17 4.15
N GLU A 445 -18.68 -9.30 2.86
CA GLU A 445 -18.94 -8.16 1.98
C GLU A 445 -20.42 -8.13 1.62
N SER A 446 -21.02 -6.95 1.71
CA SER A 446 -22.43 -6.73 1.39
C SER A 446 -22.63 -5.40 0.68
N VAL A 447 -23.73 -5.30 -0.07
CA VAL A 447 -24.12 -4.06 -0.74
C VAL A 447 -24.65 -3.08 0.31
N GLY A 448 -24.09 -1.87 0.36
CA GLY A 448 -24.48 -0.87 1.36
C GLY A 448 -25.89 -0.30 1.14
N PHE A 449 -26.23 0.02 -0.11
CA PHE A 449 -27.52 0.56 -0.51
C PHE A 449 -28.11 -0.28 -1.63
N GLN A 450 -29.34 -0.76 -1.44
CA GLN A 450 -30.03 -1.57 -2.46
C GLN A 450 -30.87 -0.71 -3.43
N SER A 451 -31.33 0.47 -3.00
CA SER A 451 -32.14 1.38 -3.82
C SER A 451 -31.98 2.84 -3.38
N ALA A 452 -32.38 3.78 -4.24
CA ALA A 452 -32.29 5.22 -3.97
C ALA A 452 -33.16 5.69 -2.79
N ASN A 453 -34.19 4.93 -2.43
CA ASN A 453 -35.06 5.25 -1.30
C ASN A 453 -34.37 5.05 0.06
N ALA A 454 -33.24 4.35 0.09
CA ALA A 454 -32.46 4.12 1.30
C ALA A 454 -31.61 5.32 1.74
N PHE A 455 -31.51 6.38 0.92
CA PHE A 455 -30.74 7.58 1.26
C PHE A 455 -31.55 8.53 2.16
N SER A 456 -30.98 8.90 3.31
CA SER A 456 -31.57 9.91 4.21
C SER A 456 -31.41 11.35 3.70
N SER A 457 -30.39 11.62 2.85
CA SER A 457 -30.01 12.93 2.29
C SER A 457 -29.87 12.92 0.75
N ASP A 458 -29.67 14.10 0.13
CA ASP A 458 -29.35 14.22 -1.30
C ASP A 458 -27.95 13.61 -1.57
N VAL A 459 -27.91 12.47 -2.28
CA VAL A 459 -26.67 11.74 -2.65
C VAL A 459 -26.59 11.71 -4.17
N ASP A 460 -25.49 12.21 -4.76
CA ASP A 460 -25.27 12.11 -6.20
C ASP A 460 -24.74 10.71 -6.52
N VAL A 461 -25.35 10.00 -7.49
CA VAL A 461 -24.97 8.62 -7.83
C VAL A 461 -24.17 8.61 -9.13
N ALA A 462 -22.99 7.97 -9.09
CA ALA A 462 -22.18 7.70 -10.28
C ALA A 462 -22.38 6.26 -10.76
N ILE A 463 -22.99 6.09 -11.93
CA ILE A 463 -23.22 4.77 -12.52
C ILE A 463 -22.05 4.41 -13.46
N ARG A 464 -21.70 3.11 -13.47
CA ARG A 464 -20.49 2.45 -13.97
C ARG A 464 -19.86 2.89 -15.30
N SER A 465 -18.56 2.57 -15.36
CA SER A 465 -17.60 2.50 -16.48
C SER A 465 -16.85 3.78 -16.84
N SER A 466 -15.52 3.73 -16.63
CA SER A 466 -14.51 4.74 -17.01
C SER A 466 -14.83 6.17 -16.56
N TYR A 467 -14.63 6.47 -15.28
CA TYR A 467 -14.53 7.82 -14.71
C TYR A 467 -15.29 8.90 -15.48
N LEU A 468 -16.62 8.86 -15.55
CA LEU A 468 -17.50 10.00 -15.89
C LEU A 468 -18.94 9.52 -16.11
N LEU A 469 -19.75 9.60 -15.05
CA LEU A 469 -21.13 10.10 -15.14
C LEU A 469 -21.62 10.39 -13.72
N VAL A 470 -21.51 11.65 -13.27
CA VAL A 470 -22.21 12.11 -12.07
C VAL A 470 -23.65 12.37 -12.50
N SER A 471 -24.57 11.45 -12.16
CA SER A 471 -25.99 11.77 -12.22
C SER A 471 -26.39 12.37 -10.88
N LYS A 472 -26.87 13.62 -10.90
CA LYS A 472 -27.44 14.24 -9.71
C LYS A 472 -28.74 13.52 -9.35
N ILE A 473 -28.76 12.73 -8.29
CA ILE A 473 -30.04 12.26 -7.73
C ILE A 473 -30.49 13.30 -6.71
N ARG A 474 -31.16 14.34 -7.21
CA ARG A 474 -31.97 15.19 -6.34
C ARG A 474 -33.23 14.45 -5.97
N LYS A 475 -33.65 14.56 -4.72
CA LYS A 475 -34.93 14.05 -4.16
C LYS A 475 -36.20 14.57 -4.86
N THR A 476 -36.09 15.27 -5.99
CA THR A 476 -37.20 15.89 -6.71
C THR A 476 -37.14 15.58 -8.21
N LEU A 477 -38.08 14.72 -8.62
CA LEU A 477 -38.73 14.64 -9.94
C LEU A 477 -37.88 14.20 -11.14
N SER A 478 -37.63 12.88 -11.26
CA SER A 478 -37.99 12.07 -12.44
C SER A 478 -37.53 10.61 -12.27
N PRO A 479 -38.26 9.62 -12.82
CA PRO A 479 -38.01 8.21 -12.60
C PRO A 479 -36.81 7.76 -13.43
N LEU A 480 -35.60 7.90 -12.87
CA LEU A 480 -34.48 7.10 -13.33
C LEU A 480 -34.69 5.70 -12.77
N THR A 481 -35.07 4.79 -13.66
CA THR A 481 -35.13 3.34 -13.44
C THR A 481 -33.73 2.80 -13.11
N CYS A 482 -33.32 2.98 -11.86
CA CYS A 482 -32.12 2.40 -11.25
C CYS A 482 -32.50 1.87 -9.87
N ASP A 483 -33.51 0.99 -9.82
CA ASP A 483 -34.07 0.52 -8.54
C ASP A 483 -33.21 -0.54 -7.84
N ASN A 484 -32.20 -1.09 -8.52
CA ASN A 484 -31.27 -2.08 -7.95
C ASN A 484 -29.83 -1.58 -8.07
N PHE A 485 -29.26 -1.12 -6.96
CA PHE A 485 -27.82 -0.89 -6.87
C PHE A 485 -27.11 -2.19 -6.48
N ASP A 486 -25.96 -2.44 -7.12
CA ASP A 486 -25.03 -3.52 -6.82
C ASP A 486 -23.77 -2.97 -6.13
N GLU A 487 -22.85 -3.87 -5.77
CA GLU A 487 -21.59 -3.53 -5.10
C GLU A 487 -20.63 -2.68 -5.93
N ASP A 488 -20.83 -2.60 -7.25
CA ASP A 488 -19.94 -1.91 -8.18
C ASP A 488 -20.40 -0.49 -8.50
N ASN A 489 -21.58 -0.08 -8.01
CA ASN A 489 -22.00 1.30 -8.03
C ASN A 489 -21.03 2.18 -7.21
N ILE A 490 -20.78 3.40 -7.67
CA ILE A 490 -19.97 4.40 -6.96
C ILE A 490 -20.88 5.60 -6.66
N PHE A 491 -20.86 6.09 -5.43
CA PHE A 491 -21.59 7.27 -5.03
C PHE A 491 -20.66 8.46 -4.90
N ALA A 492 -21.12 9.63 -5.32
CA ALA A 492 -20.46 10.90 -5.12
C ALA A 492 -21.21 11.65 -4.01
N LEU A 493 -20.56 11.78 -2.86
CA LEU A 493 -21.09 12.49 -1.69
C LEU A 493 -20.51 13.90 -1.71
N VAL A 494 -21.37 14.92 -1.62
CA VAL A 494 -20.91 16.30 -1.46
C VAL A 494 -20.98 16.65 0.01
N ASP A 495 -19.83 16.94 0.62
CA ASP A 495 -19.79 17.35 2.02
C ASP A 495 -20.24 18.82 2.21
N SER A 496 -20.35 19.26 3.47
CA SER A 496 -20.71 20.64 3.82
C SER A 496 -19.71 21.68 3.30
N SER A 497 -18.48 21.26 3.01
CA SER A 497 -17.38 22.07 2.48
C SER A 497 -17.34 22.07 0.94
N LYS A 498 -18.34 21.47 0.27
CA LYS A 498 -18.46 21.29 -1.19
C LYS A 498 -17.42 20.37 -1.81
N GLN A 499 -16.75 19.53 -1.02
CA GLN A 499 -15.89 18.49 -1.53
C GLN A 499 -16.70 17.31 -2.03
N ILE A 500 -16.23 16.70 -3.10
CA ILE A 500 -16.85 15.50 -3.68
C ILE A 500 -16.05 14.30 -3.22
N LEU A 501 -16.67 13.45 -2.41
CA LEU A 501 -16.13 12.20 -1.91
C LEU A 501 -16.75 11.04 -2.70
N TYR A 502 -15.91 10.20 -3.31
CA TYR A 502 -16.39 8.99 -3.98
C TYR A 502 -16.40 7.80 -3.02
N ARG A 503 -17.45 6.98 -3.06
CA ARG A 503 -17.59 5.77 -2.24
C ARG A 503 -18.13 4.62 -3.07
N LYS A 504 -17.50 3.45 -2.99
CA LYS A 504 -18.04 2.21 -3.55
C LYS A 504 -19.26 1.77 -2.73
N ASN A 505 -20.28 1.22 -3.38
CA ASN A 505 -21.48 0.69 -2.72
C ASN A 505 -21.24 -0.65 -2.00
N MET A 506 -20.24 -0.69 -1.14
CA MET A 506 -19.80 -1.93 -0.51
C MET A 506 -19.48 -1.68 0.96
N VAL A 507 -20.02 -2.54 1.82
CA VAL A 507 -19.66 -2.65 3.22
C VAL A 507 -18.81 -3.90 3.37
N SER A 508 -17.56 -3.74 3.79
CA SER A 508 -16.67 -4.84 4.12
C SER A 508 -16.52 -4.89 5.64
N ALA A 509 -16.99 -5.96 6.25
CA ALA A 509 -16.92 -6.20 7.70
C ALA A 509 -16.11 -7.47 7.98
N VAL A 510 -15.35 -7.44 9.07
CA VAL A 510 -14.59 -8.60 9.55
C VAL A 510 -15.36 -9.24 10.69
N SER A 511 -15.73 -10.50 10.51
CA SER A 511 -16.38 -11.33 11.52
C SER A 511 -15.35 -12.08 12.35
N VAL A 512 -15.58 -12.10 13.67
CA VAL A 512 -14.74 -12.71 14.69
C VAL A 512 -15.60 -13.62 15.56
N GLY A 513 -15.32 -14.94 15.52
CA GLY A 513 -16.02 -15.92 16.35
C GLY A 513 -17.54 -15.98 16.11
N ASP A 514 -18.01 -15.62 14.92
CA ASP A 514 -19.42 -15.51 14.51
C ASP A 514 -20.29 -14.52 15.33
N VAL A 515 -19.71 -13.82 16.30
CA VAL A 515 -20.43 -12.97 17.26
C VAL A 515 -20.06 -11.50 17.10
N TYR A 516 -18.79 -11.20 16.85
CA TYR A 516 -18.30 -9.82 16.81
C TYR A 516 -17.98 -9.40 15.39
N LEU A 517 -18.28 -8.14 15.08
CA LEU A 517 -18.07 -7.54 13.78
C LEU A 517 -17.38 -6.18 13.94
N PHE A 518 -16.49 -5.85 13.01
CA PHE A 518 -15.91 -4.52 12.87
C PHE A 518 -15.68 -4.18 11.40
N GLN A 519 -15.60 -2.89 11.08
CA GLN A 519 -15.30 -2.44 9.71
C GLN A 519 -13.93 -2.92 9.27
N ASN A 520 -13.82 -3.47 8.05
CA ASN A 520 -12.54 -3.90 7.50
C ASN A 520 -11.60 -2.69 7.29
N PRO A 521 -10.46 -2.63 7.98
CA PRO A 521 -9.53 -1.53 7.88
C PRO A 521 -8.88 -1.44 6.50
N VAL A 522 -8.64 -0.22 6.03
CA VAL A 522 -7.86 0.04 4.81
C VAL A 522 -6.46 0.56 5.14
N SER A 523 -5.49 0.23 4.29
CA SER A 523 -4.13 0.76 4.32
C SER A 523 -3.62 1.02 2.90
N PHE A 524 -2.91 2.12 2.70
CA PHE A 524 -2.22 2.38 1.43
C PHE A 524 -1.12 1.36 1.18
N SER A 525 -0.39 0.96 2.25
CA SER A 525 0.70 0.01 2.15
C SER A 525 0.19 -1.43 2.12
N ASN A 526 0.68 -2.23 1.17
CA ASN A 526 0.47 -3.67 1.18
C ASN A 526 1.51 -4.36 2.09
N PHE A 527 1.09 -5.27 2.98
CA PHE A 527 2.01 -5.94 3.91
C PHE A 527 3.13 -6.75 3.23
N VAL A 528 2.88 -7.27 2.02
CA VAL A 528 3.83 -8.08 1.25
C VAL A 528 4.72 -7.19 0.38
N LYS A 529 4.18 -6.09 -0.12
CA LYS A 529 4.84 -5.15 -1.04
C LYS A 529 4.63 -3.71 -0.55
N PRO A 530 5.23 -3.29 0.57
CA PRO A 530 5.23 -1.88 0.92
C PRO A 530 6.11 -1.13 -0.08
N THR A 531 5.68 0.05 -0.51
CA THR A 531 6.47 0.92 -1.39
C THR A 531 6.56 2.33 -0.85
N LEU A 532 7.57 3.07 -1.29
CA LEU A 532 7.70 4.48 -0.92
C LEU A 532 6.54 5.32 -1.48
N TRP A 533 6.02 4.96 -2.65
CA TRP A 533 4.83 5.58 -3.23
C TRP A 533 3.60 5.47 -2.33
N ASP A 534 3.38 4.31 -1.70
CA ASP A 534 2.26 4.10 -0.78
C ASP A 534 2.39 4.99 0.47
N ALA A 535 3.62 5.17 0.98
CA ALA A 535 3.89 6.06 2.10
C ALA A 535 3.61 7.54 1.76
N TYR A 536 4.03 8.00 0.56
CA TYR A 536 3.69 9.34 0.09
C TYR A 536 2.19 9.53 -0.04
N ALA A 537 1.48 8.55 -0.64
CA ALA A 537 0.04 8.61 -0.80
C ALA A 537 -0.71 8.68 0.55
N GLU A 538 -0.25 7.92 1.55
CA GLU A 538 -0.82 7.97 2.90
C GLU A 538 -0.59 9.31 3.59
N MET A 539 0.61 9.91 3.43
CA MET A 539 0.91 11.23 3.97
C MET A 539 0.08 12.31 3.30
N ASP A 540 -0.04 12.28 1.97
CA ASP A 540 -0.88 13.22 1.22
C ASP A 540 -2.34 13.11 1.68
N ALA A 541 -2.87 11.88 1.85
CA ALA A 541 -4.20 11.65 2.38
C ALA A 541 -4.40 12.18 3.81
N ALA A 542 -3.39 12.06 4.68
CA ALA A 542 -3.43 12.61 6.03
C ALA A 542 -3.41 14.14 6.04
N ILE A 543 -2.63 14.77 5.14
CA ILE A 543 -2.62 16.23 4.97
C ILE A 543 -3.99 16.72 4.49
N GLU A 544 -4.54 16.10 3.45
CA GLU A 544 -5.89 16.41 2.94
C GLU A 544 -6.94 16.26 4.05
N HIS A 545 -6.83 15.20 4.86
CA HIS A 545 -7.72 14.97 5.99
C HIS A 545 -7.67 16.13 7.01
N TYR A 546 -6.50 16.64 7.35
CA TYR A 546 -6.38 17.79 8.25
C TYR A 546 -6.92 19.09 7.64
N LEU A 547 -6.60 19.35 6.36
CA LEU A 547 -7.00 20.57 5.67
C LEU A 547 -8.51 20.67 5.47
N HIS A 548 -9.19 19.53 5.38
CA HIS A 548 -10.63 19.45 5.17
C HIS A 548 -11.43 19.13 6.42
N HIS A 549 -10.75 18.96 7.56
CA HIS A 549 -11.41 18.81 8.84
C HIS A 549 -12.21 20.08 9.19
N PRO A 550 -13.46 19.97 9.72
CA PRO A 550 -14.30 21.14 10.00
C PRO A 550 -13.70 22.17 10.97
N SER A 551 -12.83 21.74 11.88
CA SER A 551 -12.11 22.62 12.80
C SER A 551 -10.95 23.40 12.16
N HIS A 552 -10.54 23.06 10.93
CA HIS A 552 -9.44 23.74 10.27
C HIS A 552 -9.87 25.17 9.84
N PRO A 553 -9.11 26.22 10.20
CA PRO A 553 -9.49 27.59 9.87
C PRO A 553 -9.59 27.83 8.35
N PRO A 554 -10.73 28.33 7.82
CA PRO A 554 -10.96 28.49 6.38
C PRO A 554 -9.94 29.39 5.65
N PHE A 555 -9.36 30.36 6.37
CA PHE A 555 -8.41 31.32 5.78
C PHE A 555 -7.01 30.71 5.54
N LEU A 556 -6.66 29.60 6.21
CA LEU A 556 -5.41 28.88 5.94
C LEU A 556 -5.57 27.94 4.74
N ALA A 557 -6.71 27.25 4.63
CA ALA A 557 -7.00 26.35 3.50
C ALA A 557 -6.97 27.07 2.13
N THR A 558 -7.46 28.32 2.07
CA THR A 558 -7.55 29.08 0.81
C THR A 558 -6.20 29.63 0.33
N MET A 559 -5.18 29.67 1.20
CA MET A 559 -3.82 30.13 0.84
C MET A 559 -2.86 28.98 0.51
N MET A 560 -3.24 27.72 0.80
CA MET A 560 -2.44 26.52 0.54
C MET A 560 -2.88 25.73 -0.71
N LEU A 561 -4.10 25.98 -1.21
CA LEU A 561 -4.61 25.52 -2.52
C LEU A 561 -4.28 26.55 -3.60
#